data_AF-A0A965HPN8-F1
#
_entry.id   AF-A0A965HPN8-F1
#
_cell.length_a   1.000
_cell.length_b   1.000
_cell.length_c   1.000
_cell.angle_alpha   90.00
_cell.angle_beta   90.00
_cell.angle_gamma   90.00
#
_symmetry.space_group_name_H-M   'P 1'
#
loop_
_entity.id
_entity.type
_entity.pdbx_description
1 polymer ?
#
loop_
_entity_poly.entity_id
_entity_poly.type
_entity_poly.pdbx_seq_one_letter_code
_entity_poly.pdbx_strand_id
1 'polypeptide(L)'
;RFLEHSRIYVFTNGGDPLVFLGSADLMPRNLHRRVEVVFPILDPELRRQFLKTIVPAYSSDNRKARVLGQNGLSTRSRLPENTPAHRVQDEFLLRYNPSPFDIPQITPALRPISNPARSVNA
;
A
#
# COMPACT_ATOMS: atom_id res chain seq x y z
N ARG A 1 -18.19 6.06 -0.30
CA ARG A 1 -16.92 6.81 -0.24
C ARG A 1 -16.02 6.12 0.78
N PHE A 2 -14.75 5.89 0.48
CA PHE A 2 -13.89 4.99 1.24
C PHE A 2 -12.98 5.73 2.23
N LEU A 3 -12.58 5.02 3.29
CA LEU A 3 -11.53 5.44 4.22
C LEU A 3 -10.19 4.87 3.75
N GLU A 4 -9.18 5.72 3.58
CA GLU A 4 -7.85 5.27 3.20
C GLU A 4 -7.18 4.57 4.39
N HIS A 5 -7.15 3.24 4.37
CA HIS A 5 -6.57 2.41 5.44
C HIS A 5 -5.31 1.65 5.03
N SER A 6 -4.99 1.64 3.74
CA SER A 6 -3.79 1.00 3.20
C SER A 6 -2.53 1.69 3.71
N ARG A 7 -1.56 0.93 4.21
CA ARG A 7 -0.19 1.41 4.46
C ARG A 7 0.75 0.77 3.45
N ILE A 8 1.38 1.62 2.65
CA ILE A 8 2.29 1.24 1.58
C ILE A 8 3.61 1.95 1.84
N TYR A 9 4.70 1.19 1.89
CA TYR A 9 6.04 1.72 2.05
C TYR A 9 6.84 1.44 0.79
N VAL A 10 7.41 2.49 0.19
CA VAL A 10 8.24 2.40 -1.00
C VAL A 10 9.63 2.93 -0.69
N PHE A 11 10.65 2.10 -0.89
CA PHE A 11 12.05 2.46 -0.73
C PHE A 11 12.74 2.39 -2.10
N THR A 12 13.52 3.40 -2.46
CA THR A 12 14.19 3.47 -3.78
C THR A 12 15.35 2.47 -3.93
N ASN A 13 16.00 2.11 -2.82
CA ASN A 13 16.99 1.03 -2.69
C ASN A 13 17.99 0.99 -3.88
N GLY A 14 18.70 2.10 -4.10
CA GLY A 14 19.76 2.17 -5.11
C GLY A 14 19.33 1.94 -6.57
N GLY A 15 18.02 2.04 -6.86
CA GLY A 15 17.47 1.77 -8.19
C GLY A 15 16.72 0.44 -8.30
N ASP A 16 16.76 -0.41 -7.27
CA ASP A 16 15.91 -1.62 -7.17
C ASP A 16 14.85 -1.43 -6.09
N PRO A 17 13.75 -0.72 -6.40
CA PRO A 17 12.80 -0.29 -5.38
C PRO A 17 12.15 -1.47 -4.65
N LEU A 18 12.00 -1.34 -3.34
CA LEU A 18 11.29 -2.29 -2.50
C LEU A 18 9.92 -1.72 -2.13
N VAL A 19 8.89 -2.56 -2.21
CA VAL A 19 7.52 -2.22 -1.83
C VAL A 19 7.09 -3.13 -0.70
N PHE A 20 6.58 -2.55 0.38
CA PHE A 20 6.02 -3.28 1.51
C PHE A 20 4.59 -2.83 1.78
N LEU A 21 3.76 -3.77 2.23
CA LEU A 21 2.44 -3.52 2.77
C LEU A 21 2.42 -3.93 4.24
N GLY A 22 1.55 -3.30 5.03
CA GLY A 22 1.43 -3.71 6.43
C GLY A 22 0.27 -3.11 7.19
N SER A 23 0.13 -3.55 8.43
CA SER A 23 -0.91 -3.12 9.38
C SER A 23 -0.51 -1.88 10.18
N ALA A 24 0.79 -1.70 10.44
CA ALA A 24 1.31 -0.56 11.20
C ALA A 24 1.35 0.72 10.37
N ASP A 25 0.93 1.84 10.95
CA ASP A 25 1.45 3.17 10.59
C ASP A 25 2.72 3.49 11.42
N LEU A 26 3.50 4.51 11.02
CA LEU A 26 4.77 4.91 11.65
C LEU A 26 4.59 5.71 12.95
N MET A 27 3.65 5.32 13.81
CA MET A 27 3.51 5.91 15.14
C MET A 27 4.22 5.05 16.21
N PRO A 28 4.84 5.64 17.24
CA PRO A 28 5.57 4.90 18.28
C PRO A 28 4.77 3.78 18.96
N ARG A 29 3.44 3.96 19.08
CA ARG A 29 2.54 2.93 19.63
C ARG A 29 2.53 1.65 18.80
N ASN A 30 2.65 1.74 17.47
CA ASN A 30 2.65 0.57 16.60
C ASN A 30 4.05 -0.05 16.51
N LEU A 31 5.09 0.78 16.59
CA LEU A 31 6.46 0.31 16.48
C LEU A 31 6.97 -0.39 17.75
N HIS A 32 6.44 -0.03 18.93
CA HIS A 32 6.96 -0.53 20.21
C HIS A 32 5.97 -1.30 21.07
N ARG A 33 4.65 -1.08 20.89
CA ARG A 33 3.64 -1.59 21.84
C ARG A 33 2.60 -2.52 21.22
N ARG A 34 2.54 -2.61 19.89
CA ARG A 34 1.59 -3.49 19.18
C ARG A 34 2.34 -4.56 18.41
N VAL A 35 1.69 -5.70 18.27
CA VAL A 35 2.12 -6.72 17.32
C VAL A 35 1.54 -6.34 15.97
N GLU A 36 2.42 -6.08 15.02
CA GLU A 36 2.08 -5.61 13.68
C GLU A 36 2.81 -6.46 12.64
N VAL A 37 2.26 -6.53 11.42
CA VAL A 37 2.87 -7.27 10.31
C VAL A 37 3.15 -6.31 9.17
N VAL A 38 4.38 -6.37 8.65
CA VAL A 38 4.80 -5.71 7.42
C VAL A 38 5.50 -6.76 6.57
N PHE A 39 5.13 -6.86 5.30
CA PHE A 39 5.67 -7.86 4.38
C PHE A 39 6.03 -7.26 3.02
N PRO A 40 7.07 -7.78 2.36
CA PRO A 40 7.48 -7.31 1.05
C PRO A 40 6.55 -7.85 -0.05
N ILE A 41 6.38 -7.07 -1.11
CA ILE A 41 5.82 -7.55 -2.38
C ILE A 41 6.97 -8.10 -3.22
N LEU A 42 7.04 -9.44 -3.29
CA LEU A 42 8.09 -10.16 -4.02
C LEU A 42 7.80 -10.30 -5.52
N ASP A 43 6.52 -10.34 -5.90
CA ASP A 43 6.10 -10.44 -7.30
C ASP A 43 6.48 -9.14 -8.06
N PRO A 44 7.29 -9.21 -9.12
CA PRO A 44 7.72 -8.03 -9.87
C PRO A 44 6.58 -7.25 -10.53
N GLU A 45 5.52 -7.93 -11.00
CA GLU A 45 4.38 -7.28 -11.64
C GLU A 45 3.49 -6.58 -10.63
N LEU A 46 3.25 -7.20 -9.47
CA LEU A 46 2.55 -6.51 -8.37
C LEU A 46 3.36 -5.30 -7.90
N ARG A 47 4.67 -5.45 -7.73
CA ARG A 47 5.56 -4.34 -7.38
C ARG A 47 5.49 -3.21 -8.41
N ARG A 48 5.48 -3.54 -9.71
CA ARG A 48 5.30 -2.58 -10.81
C ARG A 48 3.95 -1.87 -10.71
N GLN A 49 2.86 -2.58 -10.43
CA GLN A 49 1.52 -1.99 -10.27
C GLN A 49 1.49 -0.97 -9.12
N PHE A 50 2.12 -1.27 -7.99
CA PHE A 50 2.22 -0.31 -6.89
C PHE A 50 3.01 0.95 -7.29
N LEU A 51 4.16 0.77 -7.93
CA LEU A 51 5.07 1.86 -8.29
C LEU A 51 4.57 2.74 -9.45
N LYS A 52 3.90 2.15 -10.43
CA LYS A 52 3.51 2.83 -11.68
C LYS A 52 2.05 3.25 -11.71
N THR A 53 1.20 2.62 -10.90
CA THR A 53 -0.25 2.87 -10.93
C THR A 53 -0.75 3.37 -9.59
N ILE A 54 -0.60 2.59 -8.52
CA ILE A 54 -1.27 2.89 -7.24
C ILE A 54 -0.70 4.16 -6.58
N VAL A 55 0.60 4.19 -6.30
CA VAL A 55 1.23 5.33 -5.62
C VAL A 55 1.15 6.63 -6.44
N PRO A 56 1.39 6.61 -7.77
CA PRO A 56 1.21 7.80 -8.61
C PRO A 56 -0.24 8.31 -8.65
N ALA A 57 -1.25 7.44 -8.67
CA ALA A 57 -2.66 7.85 -8.69
C ALA A 57 -3.06 8.60 -7.41
N TYR A 58 -2.62 8.14 -6.24
CA TYR A 58 -2.83 8.89 -4.98
C TYR A 58 -2.08 10.23 -4.96
N SER A 59 -0.87 10.27 -5.53
CA SER A 59 -0.06 11.50 -5.61
C SER A 59 -0.66 12.53 -6.58
N SER A 60 -1.40 12.08 -7.59
CA SER A 60 -2.01 12.93 -8.61
C SER A 60 -3.49 13.24 -8.37
N ASP A 61 -4.09 12.78 -7.26
CA ASP A 61 -5.46 13.17 -6.89
C ASP A 61 -5.50 14.69 -6.68
N ASN A 62 -6.45 15.34 -7.35
CA ASN A 62 -6.50 16.79 -7.42
C ASN A 62 -7.88 17.33 -6.97
N ARG A 63 -8.75 16.45 -6.47
CA ARG A 63 -10.10 16.78 -6.00
C ARG A 63 -10.24 16.63 -4.48
N LYS A 64 -9.61 15.63 -3.89
CA LYS A 64 -9.71 15.29 -2.46
C LYS A 64 -8.36 15.36 -1.72
N ALA A 65 -7.24 15.26 -2.42
CA ALA A 65 -5.92 15.44 -1.81
C ALA A 65 -5.78 16.81 -1.13
N ARG A 66 -4.98 16.84 -0.06
CA ARG A 66 -4.63 18.06 0.66
C ARG A 66 -3.13 18.07 0.95
N VAL A 67 -2.53 19.25 0.89
CA VAL A 67 -1.15 19.49 1.27
C VAL A 67 -1.13 19.89 2.74
N LEU A 68 -0.34 19.17 3.55
CA LEU A 68 -0.12 19.51 4.94
C LEU A 68 1.00 20.53 5.04
N GLY A 69 0.68 21.74 5.50
CA GLY A 69 1.66 22.79 5.77
C GLY A 69 2.43 22.53 7.07
N GLN A 70 3.58 23.20 7.22
CA GLN A 70 4.39 23.12 8.45
C GLN A 70 3.64 23.62 9.70
N ASN A 71 2.64 24.48 9.51
CA ASN A 71 1.74 24.96 10.58
C ASN A 71 0.64 23.95 10.96
N GLY A 72 0.65 22.75 10.40
CA GLY A 72 -0.37 21.72 10.63
C GLY A 72 -1.70 21.95 9.88
N LEU A 73 -1.84 23.05 9.13
CA LEU A 73 -3.03 23.32 8.35
C LEU A 73 -3.00 22.56 7.02
N SER A 74 -4.16 22.02 6.64
CA SER A 74 -4.32 21.25 5.40
C SER A 74 -5.04 22.09 4.34
N THR A 75 -4.36 22.41 3.24
CA THR A 75 -4.93 23.17 2.13
C THR A 75 -5.12 22.30 0.89
N ARG A 76 -6.03 22.68 -0.01
CA ARG A 76 -6.09 22.04 -1.33
C ARG A 76 -4.97 22.61 -2.20
N SER A 77 -4.35 21.76 -3.00
CA SER A 77 -3.40 22.23 -4.01
C SER A 77 -4.11 23.14 -5.02
N ARG A 78 -3.50 24.27 -5.37
CA ARG A 78 -3.97 25.11 -6.48
C ARG A 78 -3.46 24.50 -7.77
N LEU A 79 -4.39 24.12 -8.64
CA LEU A 79 -4.07 23.57 -9.95
C LEU A 79 -4.19 24.68 -11.00
N PRO A 80 -3.41 24.62 -12.09
CA PRO A 80 -3.65 25.44 -13.27
C PRO A 80 -5.09 25.32 -13.76
N GLU A 81 -5.59 26.44 -14.29
CA GLU A 81 -6.85 26.45 -15.02
C GLU A 81 -6.77 25.45 -16.18
N ASN A 82 -7.80 24.63 -16.37
CA ASN A 82 -7.87 23.50 -17.33
C ASN A 82 -7.19 22.18 -16.94
N THR A 83 -6.74 22.00 -15.69
CA THR A 83 -6.29 20.66 -15.24
C THR A 83 -7.48 19.69 -15.18
N PRO A 84 -7.46 18.54 -15.87
CA PRO A 84 -8.53 17.55 -15.79
C PRO A 84 -8.79 17.11 -14.35
N ALA A 85 -10.06 17.01 -13.96
CA ALA A 85 -10.43 16.58 -12.62
C ALA A 85 -10.05 15.11 -12.42
N HIS A 86 -9.24 14.84 -11.40
CA HIS A 86 -8.76 13.52 -11.08
C HIS A 86 -9.07 13.17 -9.62
N ARG A 87 -9.81 12.08 -9.42
CA ARG A 87 -10.15 11.55 -8.10
C ARG A 87 -9.86 10.06 -8.04
N VAL A 88 -8.90 9.68 -7.19
CA VAL A 88 -8.31 8.34 -7.16
C VAL A 88 -9.33 7.24 -6.82
N GLN A 89 -10.24 7.48 -5.86
CA GLN A 89 -11.26 6.49 -5.49
C GLN A 89 -12.22 6.19 -6.65
N ASP A 90 -12.53 7.20 -7.47
CA ASP A 90 -13.47 7.03 -8.59
C ASP A 90 -12.74 6.33 -9.76
N GLU A 91 -11.46 6.67 -10.00
CA GLU A 91 -10.59 5.97 -10.95
C GLU A 91 -10.51 4.47 -10.64
N PHE A 92 -10.21 4.10 -9.40
CA PHE A 92 -10.07 2.68 -9.03
C PHE A 92 -11.41 1.94 -9.02
N LEU A 93 -12.50 2.59 -8.63
CA LEU A 93 -13.83 1.97 -8.73
C LEU A 93 -14.18 1.63 -10.17
N LEU A 94 -13.87 2.52 -11.13
CA LEU A 94 -14.14 2.29 -12.55
C LEU A 94 -13.16 1.28 -13.16
N ARG A 95 -11.87 1.32 -12.78
CA ARG A 95 -10.83 0.42 -13.33
C ARG A 95 -10.97 -1.01 -12.83
N TYR A 96 -11.32 -1.18 -11.56
CA TYR A 96 -11.27 -2.47 -10.87
C TYR A 96 -12.64 -2.89 -10.34
N ASN A 97 -13.74 -2.48 -10.98
CA ASN A 97 -15.08 -2.95 -10.64
C ASN A 97 -15.11 -4.48 -10.79
N PRO A 98 -14.91 -5.25 -9.72
CA PRO A 98 -14.79 -6.68 -9.87
C PRO A 98 -16.20 -7.20 -10.11
N SER A 99 -16.35 -8.09 -11.08
CA SER A 99 -17.50 -8.98 -11.03
C SER A 99 -17.42 -9.71 -9.68
N PRO A 100 -18.54 -9.94 -8.96
CA PRO A 100 -18.54 -10.77 -7.74
C PRO A 100 -17.89 -12.15 -7.94
N PHE A 101 -17.74 -12.58 -9.19
CA PHE A 101 -17.14 -13.83 -9.61
C PHE A 101 -15.62 -13.78 -9.88
N ASP A 102 -14.99 -12.60 -9.83
CA ASP A 102 -13.55 -12.41 -10.15
C ASP A 102 -12.64 -12.53 -8.92
N ILE A 103 -13.17 -12.85 -7.73
CA ILE A 103 -12.36 -13.05 -6.52
C ILE A 103 -11.77 -14.46 -6.58
N PRO A 104 -10.46 -14.64 -6.81
CA PRO A 104 -9.86 -15.96 -6.75
C PRO A 104 -10.01 -16.53 -5.34
N GLN A 105 -10.50 -17.76 -5.23
CA GLN A 105 -10.50 -18.51 -3.98
C GLN A 105 -9.04 -18.79 -3.60
N ILE A 106 -8.47 -17.94 -2.75
CA ILE A 106 -7.13 -18.15 -2.22
C ILE A 106 -7.25 -19.23 -1.15
N THR A 107 -6.91 -20.47 -1.50
CA THR A 107 -6.64 -21.52 -0.51
C THR A 107 -5.25 -21.25 0.07
N PRO A 108 -5.11 -20.89 1.36
CA PRO A 108 -3.80 -20.67 1.94
C PRO A 108 -3.06 -22.02 2.01
N ALA A 109 -2.02 -22.17 1.18
CA ALA A 109 -1.07 -23.26 1.31
C ALA A 109 -0.17 -22.98 2.53
N LEU A 110 -0.69 -23.23 3.73
CA LEU A 110 0.13 -23.27 4.94
C LEU A 110 1.09 -24.47 4.81
N ARG A 111 2.31 -24.22 4.32
CA ARG A 111 3.39 -25.21 4.43
C ARG A 111 3.84 -25.22 5.88
N PRO A 112 3.76 -26.35 6.61
CA PRO A 112 4.32 -26.42 7.94
C PRO A 112 5.81 -26.12 7.87
N ILE A 113 6.28 -25.26 8.77
CA ILE A 113 7.71 -25.06 9.01
C ILE A 113 8.23 -26.42 9.49
N SER A 114 8.98 -27.11 8.63
CA SER A 114 9.68 -28.34 9.02
C SER A 114 10.67 -27.96 10.12
N ASN A 115 10.39 -28.36 11.35
CA ASN A 115 11.29 -28.20 12.48
C ASN A 115 12.52 -29.09 12.22
N PRO A 116 13.73 -28.55 12.01
CA PRO A 116 14.91 -29.41 11.93
C PRO A 116 15.10 -30.05 13.30
N ALA A 117 14.97 -31.37 13.35
CA ALA A 117 15.03 -32.15 14.56
C ALA A 117 16.26 -31.78 15.41
N ARG A 118 16.03 -31.57 16.71
CA ARG A 118 17.05 -31.69 17.74
C ARG A 118 17.66 -33.09 17.64
N SER A 119 18.83 -33.22 17.05
CA SER A 119 19.74 -34.32 17.39
C SER A 119 20.42 -33.96 18.71
N VAL A 120 19.85 -34.43 19.81
CA VAL A 120 20.60 -34.53 21.06
C VAL A 120 20.95 -36.00 21.20
N ASN A 121 22.16 -36.34 20.74
CA ASN A 121 22.86 -37.52 21.20
C ASN A 121 23.58 -37.13 22.50
N ALA A 122 23.19 -37.77 23.62
CA ALA A 122 24.02 -38.04 24.78
C ALA A 122 23.34 -39.16 25.59
#